data_AF-M4C190-F1
#
_entry.id   AF-M4C190-F1
#
_cell.length_a   1.000
_cell.length_b   1.000
_cell.length_c   1.000
_cell.angle_alpha   90.00
_cell.angle_beta   90.00
_cell.angle_gamma   90.00
#
_symmetry.space_group_name_H-M   'P 1'
#
loop_
_entity.id
_entity.type
_entity.pdbx_description
1 polymer ?
#
loop_
_entity_poly.entity_id
_entity_poly.type
_entity_poly.pdbx_seq_one_letter_code
_entity_poly.pdbx_strand_id
1 'polypeptide(L)' 'MLEFTTEDDKEQDLVTWDQLSANARQASNEVRWGKQKMPLSDDEFKNNLELAWPTEQQKK' A
#
# COMPACT_ATOMS: atom_id res chain seq x y z
N MET A 1 -1.13 -0.80 13.70
CA MET A 1 -0.08 0.22 13.57
C MET A 1 1.21 -0.54 13.33
N LEU A 2 1.99 -0.16 12.32
CA LEU A 2 3.30 -0.77 12.02
C LEU A 2 4.37 0.16 12.60
N GLU A 3 5.38 -0.40 13.25
CA GLU A 3 6.48 0.32 13.90
C GLU A 3 7.80 -0.38 13.60
N PHE A 4 8.91 0.38 13.62
CA PHE A 4 10.24 -0.23 13.52
C PHE A 4 10.51 -1.10 14.74
N THR A 5 11.11 -2.27 14.53
CA THR A 5 11.48 -3.20 15.60
C THR A 5 12.89 -3.73 15.39
N THR A 6 13.49 -4.26 16.45
CA THR A 6 14.74 -5.01 16.42
C THR A 6 14.52 -6.52 16.57
N GLU A 7 13.26 -6.97 16.65
CA GLU A 7 12.90 -8.38 16.73
C GLU A 7 12.96 -9.04 15.34
N ASP A 8 13.40 -10.30 15.30
CA ASP A 8 13.40 -11.09 14.07
C ASP A 8 11.97 -11.39 13.61
N ASP A 9 11.74 -11.36 12.30
CA ASP A 9 10.44 -11.61 11.68
C ASP A 9 10.49 -12.73 10.62
N LYS A 10 9.45 -12.80 9.79
CA LYS A 10 9.36 -13.77 8.69
C LYS A 10 9.14 -13.01 7.40
N GLU A 11 9.78 -13.48 6.34
CA GLU A 11 9.48 -13.03 4.98
C GLU A 11 8.16 -13.66 4.47
N GLN A 12 7.51 -13.01 3.50
CA GLN A 12 6.35 -13.53 2.80
C GLN A 12 6.64 -13.65 1.30
N ASP A 13 5.93 -14.56 0.64
CA ASP A 13 5.96 -14.65 -0.82
C ASP A 13 5.50 -13.33 -1.45
N LEU A 14 6.36 -12.77 -2.29
CA LEU A 14 6.13 -11.47 -2.92
C LEU A 14 5.46 -11.63 -4.29
N VAL A 15 4.30 -10.98 -4.45
CA VAL A 15 3.72 -10.67 -5.76
C VAL A 15 3.61 -9.15 -5.91
N THR A 16 4.21 -8.62 -6.97
CA THR A 16 4.14 -7.19 -7.27
C THR A 16 2.83 -6.83 -7.97
N TRP A 17 2.45 -5.54 -7.94
CA TRP A 17 1.24 -5.07 -8.60
C TRP A 17 1.20 -5.42 -10.10
N ASP A 18 2.34 -5.31 -10.78
CA ASP A 18 2.45 -5.64 -12.21
C ASP A 18 2.41 -7.13 -12.52
N GLN A 19 2.71 -7.99 -11.53
CA GLN A 19 2.61 -9.44 -11.66
C GLN A 19 1.20 -9.97 -11.41
N LEU A 20 0.29 -9.16 -10.84
CA LEU A 20 -1.10 -9.56 -10.66
C LEU A 20 -1.83 -9.67 -12.01
N SER A 21 -2.75 -10.63 -12.09
CA SER A 21 -3.67 -10.71 -13.22
C SER A 21 -4.53 -9.44 -13.29
N ALA A 22 -5.03 -9.11 -14.49
CA ALA A 22 -5.92 -7.95 -14.68
C ALA A 22 -7.14 -8.01 -13.75
N ASN A 23 -7.75 -9.18 -13.59
CA ASN A 23 -8.89 -9.38 -12.70
C ASN A 23 -8.53 -9.17 -11.23
N ALA A 24 -7.35 -9.59 -10.79
CA ALA A 24 -6.90 -9.39 -9.42
C ALA A 24 -6.67 -7.90 -9.13
N ARG A 25 -6.03 -7.16 -10.05
CA ARG A 25 -5.87 -5.70 -9.93
C ARG A 25 -7.22 -4.98 -9.88
N GLN A 26 -8.13 -5.32 -10.80
CA GLN A 26 -9.46 -4.74 -10.83
C GLN A 26 -10.23 -5.00 -9.52
N ALA A 27 -10.22 -6.25 -9.05
CA ALA A 27 -10.85 -6.59 -7.78
C ALA A 27 -10.22 -5.81 -6.61
N SER A 28 -8.88 -5.71 -6.55
CA SER A 28 -8.20 -4.94 -5.51
C SER A 28 -8.56 -3.45 -5.52
N ASN A 29 -8.80 -2.87 -6.70
CA ASN A 29 -9.25 -1.48 -6.87
C ASN A 29 -10.73 -1.27 -6.48
N GLU A 30 -11.62 -2.18 -6.87
CA GLU A 30 -13.07 -1.98 -6.77
C GLU A 30 -13.69 -2.55 -5.48
N VAL A 31 -13.00 -3.49 -4.82
CA VAL A 31 -13.51 -4.11 -3.58
C VAL A 31 -13.72 -3.05 -2.50
N ARG A 32 -14.89 -3.12 -1.86
CA ARG A 32 -15.17 -2.33 -0.66
C ARG A 32 -14.47 -2.96 0.54
N TRP A 33 -13.30 -2.44 0.87
CA TRP A 33 -12.50 -2.85 2.04
C TRP A 33 -13.06 -2.37 3.40
N GLY A 34 -14.31 -1.91 3.46
CA GLY A 34 -14.93 -1.41 4.68
C GLY A 34 -14.45 0.01 5.02
N LYS A 35 -13.86 0.17 6.22
CA LYS A 35 -13.27 1.46 6.66
C LYS A 35 -11.85 1.67 6.13
N GLN A 36 -11.27 0.61 5.60
CA GLN A 36 -9.92 0.54 5.08
C GLN A 36 -9.94 0.78 3.57
N LYS A 37 -8.78 1.06 3.01
CA LYS A 37 -8.56 1.14 1.57
C LYS A 37 -7.32 0.31 1.21
N MET A 38 -7.30 -0.26 0.02
CA MET A 38 -6.10 -0.94 -0.49
C MET A 38 -5.02 0.12 -0.75
N PRO A 39 -3.87 0.08 -0.07
CA PRO A 39 -2.88 1.17 -0.13
C PRO A 39 -2.17 1.25 -1.49
N LEU A 40 -2.21 0.17 -2.27
CA LEU A 40 -1.62 0.08 -3.60
C LEU A 40 -2.65 0.22 -4.73
N SER A 41 -3.92 0.54 -4.42
CA SER A 41 -4.89 0.79 -5.47
C SER A 41 -4.48 2.00 -6.31
N ASP A 42 -4.92 2.02 -7.56
CA ASP A 42 -4.53 3.09 -8.50
C ASP A 42 -4.96 4.47 -7.99
N ASP A 43 -6.09 4.54 -7.28
CA ASP A 43 -6.62 5.78 -6.68
C ASP A 43 -5.81 6.29 -5.48
N GLU A 44 -5.22 5.38 -4.68
CA GLU A 44 -4.59 5.74 -3.40
C GLU A 44 -3.06 5.78 -3.47
N PHE A 45 -2.44 5.10 -4.45
CA PHE A 45 -0.99 4.90 -4.47
C PHE A 45 -0.20 6.22 -4.41
N LYS A 46 -0.54 7.21 -5.25
CA LYS A 46 0.14 8.51 -5.27
C LYS A 46 -0.04 9.29 -3.98
N ASN A 47 -1.27 9.36 -3.48
CA ASN A 47 -1.59 10.03 -2.21
C ASN A 47 -0.82 9.39 -1.04
N ASN A 48 -0.76 8.06 -1.00
CA ASN A 48 -0.02 7.34 0.02
C ASN A 48 1.50 7.58 -0.09
N LEU A 49 2.06 7.65 -1.31
CA LEU A 49 3.47 8.00 -1.50
C LEU A 49 3.77 9.42 -1.01
N GLU A 50 2.88 10.38 -1.29
CA GLU A 50 3.02 11.75 -0.81
C GLU A 50 2.99 11.81 0.72
N LEU A 51 2.07 11.09 1.37
CA LEU A 51 1.94 11.01 2.82
C LEU A 51 3.09 10.25 3.49
N ALA A 52 3.63 9.22 2.84
CA ALA A 52 4.76 8.44 3.35
C ALA A 52 6.11 9.14 3.15
N TRP A 53 6.15 10.28 2.44
CA TRP A 53 7.40 10.97 2.12
C TRP A 53 8.13 11.44 3.40
N PRO A 54 9.38 11.02 3.63
CA PRO A 54 10.05 11.18 4.93
C PRO A 54 10.71 12.55 5.15
N THR A 55 10.37 13.58 4.37
CA THR A 55 11.00 14.90 4.48
C THR A 55 10.00 15.97 4.95
N GLU A 56 10.50 17.04 5.56
CA GLU A 56 9.68 18.09 6.19
C GLU A 56 8.80 18.93 5.24
N GLN A 57 8.75 18.59 3.94
CA GLN A 57 8.05 19.36 2.91
C GLN A 57 6.51 19.28 2.97
N GLN A 58 5.95 18.41 3.82
CA GLN A 58 4.49 18.25 3.99
C GLN A 58 3.79 19.37 4.78
N LYS A 59 4.51 20.41 5.25
CA LYS A 59 3.95 21.55 6.00
C LYS A 59 3.90 22.84 5.16
N LYS A 60 3.01 22.92 4.17
CA LYS A 60 2.60 24.21 3.57
C LYS A 60 1.10 24.29 3.42
#